data_AF-A0A085ULI2-F1
#
_entry.id   AF-A0A085ULI2-F1
#
_cell.length_a   1.000
_cell.length_b   1.000
_cell.length_c   1.000
_cell.angle_alpha   90.00
_cell.angle_beta   90.00
_cell.angle_gamma   90.00
#
_symmetry.space_group_name_H-M   'P 1'
#
loop_
_entity.id
_entity.type
_entity.pdbx_description
1 polymer ?
#
loop_
_entity_poly.entity_id
_entity_poly.type
_entity_poly.pdbx_seq_one_letter_code
_entity_poly.pdbx_strand_id
1 'polypeptide(L)'
;MNRTGRTLALGCLLLIHPLLADAGGNSLLIPAVGRCTLNTQPDNLPAALSACKQAAQSGDAQAQYELGEFYHDGKHAPRDLPQALNYFEQASLQGHPQAQYQLGLMFTKGEGVQANNIQAYIVLKMAAVNGSEDALDAADEVSERMQRDELEVATQVLGQIFRKYLLELQTAEGRTPFAPLP
;
A
#
# COMPACT_ATOMS: atom_id res chain seq x y z
N MET A 1 47.24 25.58 -58.30
CA MET A 1 48.03 25.12 -57.13
C MET A 1 47.15 25.13 -55.90
N ASN A 2 47.05 23.97 -55.23
CA ASN A 2 46.57 23.70 -53.86
C ASN A 2 45.20 24.28 -53.43
N ARG A 3 44.12 23.48 -53.39
CA ARG A 3 43.71 22.51 -52.34
C ARG A 3 43.46 23.15 -50.97
N THR A 4 42.19 23.19 -50.57
CA THR A 4 41.57 22.71 -49.30
C THR A 4 40.16 23.33 -49.20
N GLY A 5 39.06 22.65 -48.88
CA GLY A 5 38.82 21.29 -48.44
C GLY A 5 37.61 21.29 -47.51
N ARG A 6 36.47 20.75 -48.00
CA ARG A 6 35.47 19.89 -47.30
C ARG A 6 34.75 20.45 -46.05
N THR A 7 33.51 20.10 -45.66
CA THR A 7 32.32 19.42 -46.21
C THR A 7 31.26 19.53 -45.10
N LEU A 8 30.01 19.85 -45.47
CA LEU A 8 28.73 19.26 -45.04
C LEU A 8 28.46 18.98 -43.54
N ALA A 9 27.57 19.79 -42.95
CA ALA A 9 26.74 19.40 -41.80
C ALA A 9 25.28 19.21 -42.28
N LEU A 10 24.80 17.97 -42.31
CA LEU A 10 23.37 17.65 -42.37
C LEU A 10 23.07 16.72 -41.19
N GLY A 11 22.54 17.30 -40.11
CA GLY A 11 21.97 16.57 -38.98
C GLY A 11 20.46 16.48 -39.16
N CYS A 12 19.93 15.26 -39.20
CA CYS A 12 18.56 14.94 -38.80
C CYS A 12 18.41 13.41 -38.78
N LEU A 13 18.62 12.80 -37.61
CA LEU A 13 18.27 11.40 -37.34
C LEU A 13 16.91 11.39 -36.64
N LEU A 14 15.89 11.00 -37.40
CA LEU A 14 14.53 10.75 -36.92
C LEU A 14 14.54 9.53 -35.99
N LEU A 15 14.30 9.77 -34.69
CA LEU A 15 14.04 8.70 -33.73
C LEU A 15 12.59 8.22 -33.90
N ILE A 16 12.44 7.07 -34.55
CA ILE A 16 11.19 6.29 -34.57
C ILE A 16 11.09 5.61 -33.20
N HIS A 17 10.14 6.01 -32.37
CA HIS A 17 9.75 5.26 -31.17
C HIS A 17 8.77 4.16 -31.58
N PRO A 18 9.09 2.86 -31.42
CA PRO A 18 8.07 1.84 -31.53
C PRO A 18 7.24 1.84 -30.24
N LEU A 19 5.93 2.00 -30.40
CA LEU A 19 4.94 1.63 -29.39
C LEU A 19 5.15 0.15 -29.05
N LEU A 20 5.45 -0.16 -27.79
CA LEU A 20 5.33 -1.51 -27.26
C LEU A 20 3.86 -1.72 -26.86
N ALA A 21 3.18 -2.53 -27.67
CA ALA A 21 1.95 -3.19 -27.31
C ALA A 21 2.25 -4.20 -26.19
N ASP A 22 1.55 -4.06 -25.06
CA ASP A 22 1.68 -4.94 -23.91
C ASP A 22 0.78 -6.17 -24.11
N ALA A 23 1.40 -7.29 -24.48
CA ALA A 23 0.79 -8.61 -24.48
C ALA A 23 1.42 -9.40 -23.34
N GLY A 24 0.59 -9.84 -22.39
CA GLY A 24 1.03 -10.42 -21.14
C GLY A 24 1.82 -11.72 -21.26
N GLY A 25 2.53 -12.01 -20.16
CA GLY A 25 2.96 -13.34 -19.77
C GLY A 25 4.41 -13.69 -20.12
N ASN A 26 5.34 -13.37 -19.22
CA ASN A 26 6.39 -14.29 -18.76
C ASN A 26 7.32 -13.60 -17.75
N SER A 27 7.41 -14.18 -16.55
CA SER A 27 8.17 -13.70 -15.39
C SER A 27 9.70 -13.83 -15.54
N LEU A 28 10.23 -13.83 -16.77
CA LEU A 28 11.59 -14.28 -17.03
C LEU A 28 12.57 -13.25 -17.56
N LEU A 29 12.18 -12.05 -18.03
CA LEU A 29 13.18 -11.12 -18.59
C LEU A 29 12.85 -9.62 -18.42
N ILE A 30 12.31 -9.22 -17.27
CA ILE A 30 12.46 -7.85 -16.75
C ILE A 30 12.91 -8.00 -15.29
N PRO A 31 14.12 -7.55 -14.89
CA PRO A 31 14.46 -7.51 -13.49
C PRO A 31 13.44 -6.61 -12.78
N ALA A 32 12.82 -7.11 -11.72
CA ALA A 32 11.92 -6.35 -10.84
C ALA A 32 12.70 -5.30 -10.02
N VAL A 33 13.56 -4.50 -10.68
CA VAL A 33 14.11 -3.26 -10.12
C VAL A 33 12.95 -2.29 -9.95
N GLY A 34 12.22 -2.44 -8.85
CA GLY A 34 11.14 -1.52 -8.48
C GLY A 34 10.09 -2.10 -7.55
N ARG A 35 9.92 -3.43 -7.44
CA ARG A 35 8.94 -3.99 -6.49
C ARG A 35 9.69 -4.59 -5.31
N CYS A 36 9.53 -3.96 -4.14
CA CYS A 36 9.93 -4.55 -2.88
C CYS A 36 9.14 -5.86 -2.71
N THR A 37 9.83 -7.00 -2.68
CA THR A 37 9.23 -8.32 -2.39
C THR A 37 10.17 -9.07 -1.46
N LEU A 38 9.80 -9.19 -0.18
CA LEU A 38 10.63 -9.86 0.84
C LEU A 38 10.18 -11.30 1.12
N ASN A 39 9.22 -11.79 0.35
CA ASN A 39 8.52 -13.05 0.59
C ASN A 39 8.90 -14.22 -0.34
N THR A 40 9.79 -14.05 -1.34
CA THR A 40 9.91 -15.04 -2.44
C THR A 40 11.30 -15.59 -2.81
N GLN A 41 12.45 -15.11 -2.32
CA GLN A 41 13.72 -15.87 -2.41
C GLN A 41 14.86 -15.26 -1.56
N PRO A 42 15.68 -16.08 -0.87
CA PRO A 42 16.68 -15.59 0.10
C PRO A 42 18.01 -15.12 -0.50
N ASP A 43 18.30 -15.40 -1.78
CA ASP A 43 19.66 -15.32 -2.34
C ASP A 43 20.28 -13.92 -2.31
N ASN A 44 19.49 -12.87 -2.07
CA ASN A 44 19.97 -11.49 -1.83
C ASN A 44 19.15 -10.74 -0.76
N LEU A 45 18.70 -11.43 0.28
CA LEU A 45 17.84 -10.83 1.32
C LEU A 45 18.38 -9.51 1.91
N PRO A 46 19.68 -9.34 2.23
CA PRO A 46 20.19 -8.07 2.75
C PRO A 46 20.04 -6.90 1.78
N ALA A 47 20.31 -7.13 0.49
CA ALA A 47 20.17 -6.11 -0.54
C ALA A 47 18.69 -5.77 -0.79
N ALA A 48 17.82 -6.80 -0.84
CA ALA A 48 16.37 -6.62 -0.97
C ALA A 48 15.80 -5.83 0.21
N LEU A 49 16.18 -6.19 1.44
CA LEU A 49 15.76 -5.49 2.66
C LEU A 49 16.21 -4.03 2.65
N SER A 50 17.44 -3.76 2.20
CA SER A 50 17.95 -2.38 2.07
C SER A 50 17.14 -1.57 1.05
N ALA A 51 16.85 -2.14 -0.12
CA ALA A 51 16.06 -1.48 -1.16
C ALA A 51 14.61 -1.21 -0.69
N CYS A 52 13.99 -2.19 -0.04
CA CYS A 52 12.67 -2.05 0.57
C CYS A 52 12.62 -0.95 1.62
N LYS A 53 13.63 -0.88 2.51
CA LYS A 53 13.73 0.19 3.51
C LYS A 53 13.82 1.57 2.85
N GLN A 54 14.60 1.70 1.78
CA GLN A 54 14.71 2.96 1.04
C GLN A 54 13.38 3.36 0.37
N ALA A 55 12.68 2.41 -0.26
CA ALA A 55 11.36 2.66 -0.85
C ALA A 55 10.32 3.06 0.21
N ALA A 56 10.27 2.35 1.33
CA ALA A 56 9.38 2.65 2.45
C ALA A 56 9.65 4.03 3.07
N GLN A 57 10.93 4.40 3.21
CA GLN A 57 11.34 5.75 3.63
C GLN A 57 10.94 6.83 2.63
N SER A 58 10.78 6.49 1.36
CA SER A 58 10.28 7.40 0.31
C SER A 58 8.76 7.46 0.24
N GLY A 59 8.06 6.78 1.17
CA GLY A 59 6.60 6.78 1.25
C GLY A 59 5.91 5.65 0.46
N ASP A 60 6.65 4.70 -0.11
CA ASP A 60 6.03 3.58 -0.84
C ASP A 60 5.24 2.66 0.12
N ALA A 61 3.91 2.68 -0.01
CA ALA A 61 3.00 1.92 0.85
C ALA A 61 3.15 0.39 0.68
N GLN A 62 3.47 -0.10 -0.53
CA GLN A 62 3.72 -1.52 -0.76
C GLN A 62 5.00 -1.94 -0.06
N ALA A 63 6.07 -1.14 -0.14
CA ALA A 63 7.32 -1.44 0.55
C ALA A 63 7.17 -1.38 2.07
N GLN A 64 6.36 -0.47 2.59
CA GLN A 64 5.98 -0.45 4.01
C GLN A 64 5.23 -1.72 4.38
N TYR A 65 4.22 -2.14 3.61
CA TYR A 65 3.51 -3.40 3.85
C TYR A 65 4.44 -4.62 3.86
N GLU A 66 5.33 -4.74 2.87
CA GLU A 66 6.29 -5.85 2.76
C GLU A 66 7.28 -5.90 3.92
N LEU A 67 7.71 -4.74 4.44
CA LEU A 67 8.52 -4.67 5.66
C LEU A 67 7.71 -5.07 6.89
N GLY A 68 6.43 -4.68 6.95
CA GLY A 68 5.50 -5.13 7.98
C GLY A 68 5.42 -6.66 8.03
N GLU A 69 5.13 -7.29 6.90
CA GLU A 69 5.08 -8.75 6.75
C GLU A 69 6.42 -9.40 7.10
N PHE A 70 7.54 -8.82 6.66
CA PHE A 70 8.89 -9.33 6.93
C PHE A 70 9.16 -9.45 8.45
N TYR A 71 8.83 -8.41 9.22
CA TYR A 71 9.01 -8.41 10.67
C TYR A 71 7.90 -9.17 11.42
N HIS A 72 6.72 -9.30 10.82
CA HIS A 72 5.60 -10.05 11.39
C HIS A 72 5.80 -11.57 11.32
N ASP A 73 6.20 -12.09 10.16
CA ASP A 73 6.16 -13.53 9.85
C ASP A 73 7.29 -14.33 10.49
N GLY A 74 8.43 -13.71 10.75
CA GLY A 74 9.58 -14.38 11.35
C GLY A 74 10.29 -15.40 10.44
N LYS A 75 9.92 -15.50 9.15
CA LYS A 75 10.43 -16.53 8.22
C LYS A 75 11.91 -16.34 7.87
N HIS A 76 12.35 -15.09 7.73
CA HIS A 76 13.67 -14.73 7.21
C HIS A 76 14.53 -13.93 8.22
N ALA A 77 13.92 -13.49 9.32
CA ALA A 77 14.54 -12.82 10.46
C ALA A 77 13.67 -13.08 11.71
N PRO A 78 14.18 -12.91 12.95
CA PRO A 78 13.34 -12.97 14.13
C PRO A 78 12.17 -12.00 14.05
N ARG A 79 11.01 -12.40 14.61
CA ARG A 79 9.82 -11.54 14.66
C ARG A 79 10.14 -10.26 15.44
N ASP A 80 9.69 -9.12 14.91
CA ASP A 80 9.73 -7.82 15.57
C ASP A 80 8.36 -7.15 15.39
N LEU A 81 7.42 -7.52 16.26
CA LEU A 81 6.04 -7.06 16.18
C LEU A 81 5.90 -5.53 16.31
N PRO A 82 6.66 -4.83 17.18
CA PRO A 82 6.66 -3.36 17.19
C PRO A 82 7.07 -2.75 15.85
N GLN A 83 8.11 -3.28 15.18
CA GLN A 83 8.45 -2.81 13.83
C GLN A 83 7.37 -3.14 12.81
N ALA A 84 6.81 -4.36 12.86
CA ALA A 84 5.73 -4.75 11.96
C ALA A 84 4.53 -3.80 12.08
N LEU A 85 4.09 -3.53 13.32
CA LEU A 85 3.00 -2.61 13.62
C LEU A 85 3.26 -1.22 13.02
N ASN A 86 4.46 -0.66 13.27
CA ASN A 86 4.83 0.66 12.77
C ASN A 86 4.82 0.73 11.22
N TYR A 87 5.24 -0.33 10.54
CA TYR A 87 5.20 -0.37 9.07
C TYR A 87 3.78 -0.56 8.53
N PHE A 88 2.98 -1.44 9.14
CA PHE A 88 1.57 -1.59 8.77
C PHE A 88 0.76 -0.32 9.02
N GLU A 89 1.01 0.41 10.12
CA GLU A 89 0.38 1.70 10.39
C GLU A 89 0.69 2.72 9.29
N GLN A 90 1.95 2.84 8.87
CA GLN A 90 2.33 3.75 7.79
C GLN A 90 1.63 3.42 6.47
N ALA A 91 1.62 2.14 6.07
CA ALA A 91 0.93 1.71 4.84
C ALA A 91 -0.60 1.86 4.96
N SER A 92 -1.15 1.58 6.15
CA SER A 92 -2.57 1.70 6.48
C SER A 92 -3.08 3.13 6.34
N LEU A 93 -2.30 4.12 6.81
CA LEU A 93 -2.61 5.55 6.68
C LEU A 93 -2.65 6.01 5.21
N GLN A 94 -2.00 5.28 4.30
CA GLN A 94 -2.03 5.53 2.86
C GLN A 94 -3.14 4.76 2.12
N GLY A 95 -3.99 4.03 2.85
CA GLY A 95 -5.09 3.28 2.25
C GLY A 95 -4.70 1.88 1.74
N HIS A 96 -3.52 1.36 2.08
CA HIS A 96 -3.10 0.04 1.62
C HIS A 96 -3.97 -1.07 2.24
N PRO A 97 -4.77 -1.82 1.45
CA PRO A 97 -5.83 -2.67 2.00
C PRO A 97 -5.29 -3.84 2.82
N GLN A 98 -4.23 -4.50 2.37
CA GLN A 98 -3.64 -5.64 3.10
C GLN A 98 -2.94 -5.19 4.40
N ALA A 99 -2.31 -4.01 4.43
CA ALA A 99 -1.73 -3.47 5.65
C ALA A 99 -2.82 -3.11 6.68
N GLN A 100 -3.93 -2.53 6.22
CA GLN A 100 -5.10 -2.28 7.06
C GLN A 100 -5.66 -3.60 7.61
N TYR A 101 -5.80 -4.63 6.77
CA TYR A 101 -6.26 -5.95 7.20
C TYR A 101 -5.36 -6.54 8.29
N GLN A 102 -4.03 -6.58 8.07
CA GLN A 102 -3.09 -7.09 9.06
C GLN A 102 -3.11 -6.29 10.36
N LEU A 103 -3.14 -4.95 10.28
CA LEU A 103 -3.23 -4.09 11.44
C LEU A 103 -4.52 -4.34 12.24
N GLY A 104 -5.64 -4.55 11.55
CA GLY A 104 -6.92 -4.93 12.16
C GLY A 104 -6.85 -6.27 12.89
N LEU A 105 -6.18 -7.27 12.30
CA LEU A 105 -5.94 -8.56 12.96
C LEU A 105 -5.03 -8.44 14.19
N MET A 106 -3.98 -7.60 14.12
CA MET A 106 -3.10 -7.34 15.26
C MET A 106 -3.86 -6.72 16.44
N PHE A 107 -4.74 -5.73 16.18
CA PHE A 107 -5.63 -5.18 17.21
C PHE A 107 -6.65 -6.20 17.73
N THR A 108 -7.14 -7.09 16.87
CA THR A 108 -8.09 -8.14 17.29
C THR A 108 -7.43 -9.14 18.25
N LYS A 109 -6.18 -9.52 17.97
CA LYS A 109 -5.43 -10.55 18.72
C LYS A 109 -4.61 -9.98 19.87
N GLY A 110 -4.38 -8.67 19.90
CA GLY A 110 -3.40 -8.05 20.80
C GLY A 110 -1.96 -8.46 20.49
N GLU A 111 -1.64 -8.59 19.20
CA GLU A 111 -0.33 -9.06 18.74
C GLU A 111 0.62 -7.88 18.57
N GLY A 112 1.60 -7.73 19.47
CA GLY A 112 2.53 -6.60 19.47
C GLY A 112 1.93 -5.26 19.90
N VAL A 113 0.63 -5.23 20.16
CA VAL A 113 -0.15 -4.08 20.63
C VAL A 113 -1.24 -4.57 21.58
N GLN A 114 -1.78 -3.71 22.44
CA GLN A 114 -2.94 -4.09 23.27
C GLN A 114 -4.15 -4.38 22.37
N ALA A 115 -4.88 -5.45 22.67
CA ALA A 115 -6.10 -5.77 21.95
C ALA A 115 -7.13 -4.63 22.07
N ASN A 116 -7.76 -4.27 20.95
CA ASN A 116 -8.72 -3.17 20.89
C ASN A 116 -9.76 -3.42 19.80
N ASN A 117 -10.96 -3.83 20.19
CA ASN A 117 -12.04 -4.16 19.24
C ASN A 117 -12.52 -2.94 18.44
N ILE A 118 -12.52 -1.74 19.04
CA ILE A 118 -12.92 -0.50 18.33
C ILE A 118 -11.92 -0.22 17.20
N GLN A 119 -10.62 -0.23 17.49
CA GLN A 119 -9.60 0.00 16.47
C GLN A 119 -9.58 -1.10 15.41
N ALA A 120 -9.69 -2.36 15.83
CA ALA A 120 -9.80 -3.50 14.92
C ALA A 120 -10.97 -3.33 13.94
N TYR A 121 -12.18 -3.08 14.45
CA TYR A 121 -13.38 -2.93 13.63
C TYR A 121 -13.26 -1.77 12.62
N ILE A 122 -12.79 -0.60 13.08
CA ILE A 122 -12.61 0.57 12.22
C ILE A 122 -11.64 0.25 11.08
N VAL A 123 -10.46 -0.28 11.40
CA VAL A 123 -9.41 -0.54 10.41
C VAL A 123 -9.82 -1.65 9.44
N LEU A 124 -10.50 -2.71 9.91
CA LEU A 124 -11.00 -3.78 9.05
C LEU A 124 -12.10 -3.29 8.10
N LYS A 125 -13.03 -2.45 8.56
CA LYS A 125 -14.02 -1.83 7.65
C LYS A 125 -13.36 -0.90 6.63
N MET A 126 -12.30 -0.17 6.99
CA MET A 126 -11.50 0.60 6.03
C MET A 126 -10.78 -0.30 5.02
N ALA A 127 -10.21 -1.43 5.46
CA ALA A 127 -9.58 -2.40 4.58
C ALA A 127 -10.54 -2.94 3.53
N ALA A 128 -11.77 -3.28 3.94
CA ALA A 128 -12.82 -3.74 3.03
C ALA A 128 -13.18 -2.69 1.98
N VAL A 129 -13.33 -1.42 2.39
CA VAL A 129 -13.58 -0.29 1.47
C VAL A 129 -12.43 -0.12 0.47
N ASN A 130 -11.18 -0.36 0.90
CA ASN A 130 -10.00 -0.25 0.06
C ASN A 130 -9.67 -1.52 -0.74
N GLY A 131 -10.53 -2.55 -0.70
CA GLY A 131 -10.42 -3.73 -1.57
C GLY A 131 -9.82 -4.99 -0.93
N SER A 132 -9.73 -5.06 0.40
CA SER A 132 -9.46 -6.34 1.09
C SER A 132 -10.75 -7.15 1.22
N GLU A 133 -10.88 -8.19 0.40
CA GLU A 133 -12.10 -9.03 0.35
C GLU A 133 -12.39 -9.72 1.68
N ASP A 134 -11.35 -10.23 2.37
CA ASP A 134 -11.48 -10.95 3.64
C ASP A 134 -11.76 -10.04 4.85
N ALA A 135 -11.60 -8.72 4.70
CA ALA A 135 -11.67 -7.80 5.83
C ALA A 135 -13.10 -7.59 6.35
N LEU A 136 -14.12 -7.78 5.51
CA LEU A 136 -15.50 -7.59 5.93
C LEU A 136 -15.93 -8.67 6.93
N ASP A 137 -15.63 -9.93 6.63
CA ASP A 137 -15.90 -11.07 7.49
C ASP A 137 -15.17 -10.92 8.83
N ALA A 138 -13.90 -10.55 8.80
CA ALA A 138 -13.13 -10.28 10.02
C ALA A 138 -13.72 -9.12 10.85
N ALA A 139 -14.22 -8.05 10.21
CA ALA A 139 -14.88 -6.97 10.92
C ALA A 139 -16.19 -7.43 11.58
N ASP A 140 -16.95 -8.29 10.91
CA ASP A 140 -18.20 -8.83 11.44
C ASP A 140 -17.93 -9.71 12.67
N GLU A 141 -16.91 -10.58 12.61
CA GLU A 141 -16.45 -11.37 13.77
C GLU A 141 -16.00 -10.50 14.95
N VAL A 142 -15.37 -9.35 14.69
CA VAL A 142 -15.00 -8.41 15.76
C VAL A 142 -16.25 -7.78 16.37
N SER A 143 -17.24 -7.40 15.55
CA SER A 143 -18.47 -6.76 16.01
C SER A 143 -19.32 -7.65 16.92
N GLU A 144 -19.29 -8.97 16.71
CA GLU A 144 -19.97 -9.94 17.59
C GLU A 144 -19.43 -9.94 19.02
N ARG A 145 -18.18 -9.50 19.20
CA ARG A 145 -17.49 -9.41 20.49
C ARG A 145 -17.57 -8.02 21.12
N MET A 146 -18.10 -7.03 20.40
CA MET A 146 -18.18 -5.65 20.87
C MET A 146 -19.43 -5.40 21.71
N GLN A 147 -19.27 -4.57 22.74
CA GLN A 147 -20.43 -3.99 23.42
C GLN A 147 -21.12 -2.97 22.51
N ARG A 148 -22.40 -2.68 22.80
CA ARG A 148 -23.20 -1.76 21.98
C ARG A 148 -22.61 -0.36 21.91
N ASP A 149 -22.09 0.14 23.02
CA ASP A 149 -21.43 1.43 23.14
C ASP A 149 -20.10 1.47 22.37
N GLU A 150 -19.31 0.40 22.42
CA GLU A 150 -18.09 0.28 21.59
C GLU A 150 -18.41 0.34 20.10
N LEU A 151 -19.46 -0.38 19.66
CA LEU A 151 -19.89 -0.40 18.27
C LEU A 151 -20.46 0.97 17.83
N GLU A 152 -21.18 1.65 18.71
CA GLU A 152 -21.66 3.01 18.48
C GLU A 152 -20.50 3.99 18.29
N VAL A 153 -19.48 3.94 19.17
CA VAL A 153 -18.26 4.75 19.03
C VAL A 153 -17.57 4.46 17.69
N ALA A 154 -17.37 3.18 17.34
CA ALA A 154 -16.68 2.80 16.13
C ALA A 154 -17.41 3.26 14.86
N THR A 155 -18.73 3.07 14.81
CA THR A 155 -19.58 3.50 13.68
C THR A 155 -19.65 5.02 13.57
N GLN A 156 -19.68 5.75 14.69
CA GLN A 156 -19.60 7.21 14.69
C GLN A 156 -18.28 7.70 14.09
N VAL A 157 -17.15 7.10 14.48
CA VAL A 157 -15.82 7.45 13.94
C VAL A 157 -15.75 7.17 12.44
N LEU A 158 -16.22 5.99 11.98
CA LEU A 158 -16.29 5.66 10.56
C LEU A 158 -17.15 6.66 9.78
N GLY A 159 -18.29 7.07 10.33
CA GLY A 159 -19.16 8.08 9.73
C GLY A 159 -18.48 9.45 9.61
N GLN A 160 -17.67 9.85 10.60
CA GLN A 160 -16.87 11.08 10.54
C GLN A 160 -15.77 11.01 9.47
N ILE A 161 -15.07 9.89 9.38
CA ILE A 161 -14.05 9.65 8.35
C ILE A 161 -14.67 9.76 6.96
N PHE A 162 -15.77 9.05 6.72
CA PHE A 162 -16.46 9.07 5.43
C PHE A 162 -16.99 10.48 5.09
N ARG A 163 -17.58 11.19 6.06
CA ARG A 163 -18.02 12.57 5.86
C ARG A 163 -16.87 13.50 5.47
N LYS A 164 -15.71 13.38 6.14
CA LYS A 164 -14.53 14.17 5.82
C LYS A 164 -14.04 13.89 4.39
N TYR A 165 -13.97 12.62 4.02
CA TYR A 165 -13.61 12.20 2.66
C TYR A 165 -14.53 12.82 1.59
N LEU A 166 -15.85 12.77 1.80
CA LEU A 166 -16.81 13.39 0.87
C LEU A 166 -16.60 14.91 0.74
N LEU A 167 -16.34 15.60 1.85
CA LEU A 167 -16.05 17.04 1.82
C LEU A 167 -14.76 17.36 1.05
N GLU A 168 -13.71 16.55 1.19
CA GLU A 168 -12.46 16.71 0.45
C GLU A 168 -12.67 16.53 -1.06
N LEU A 169 -13.40 15.49 -1.48
CA LEU A 169 -13.77 15.30 -2.89
C LEU A 169 -14.54 16.50 -3.46
N GLN A 170 -15.44 17.09 -2.68
CA GLN A 170 -16.21 18.26 -3.10
C GLN A 170 -15.36 19.50 -3.28
N THR A 171 -14.40 19.73 -2.38
CA THR A 171 -13.45 20.85 -2.53
C THR A 171 -12.57 20.68 -3.76
N ALA A 172 -12.27 19.43 -4.16
CA ALA A 172 -11.53 19.14 -5.37
C ALA A 172 -12.39 19.34 -6.64
N GLU A 173 -13.69 19.04 -6.60
CA GLU A 173 -14.59 19.10 -7.77
C GLU A 173 -15.47 20.34 -7.86
N GLY A 174 -15.51 21.20 -6.84
CA GLY A 174 -16.40 22.37 -6.78
C GLY A 174 -17.89 22.04 -6.70
N ARG A 175 -18.26 20.85 -6.19
CA ARG A 175 -19.64 20.31 -6.13
C ARG A 175 -20.17 20.21 -4.68
N THR A 176 -21.46 19.93 -4.49
CA THR A 176 -22.08 19.85 -3.15
C THR A 176 -22.01 18.45 -2.53
N PRO A 177 -21.97 18.35 -1.18
CA PRO A 177 -22.49 17.27 -0.31
C PRO A 177 -22.74 15.88 -0.87
N PHE A 178 -23.80 15.90 -1.65
CA PHE A 178 -24.71 14.81 -1.96
C PHE A 178 -25.20 14.97 -3.39
N ALA A 179 -24.50 15.77 -4.21
CA ALA A 179 -24.75 15.77 -5.64
C ALA A 179 -24.47 14.35 -6.17
N PRO A 180 -25.34 13.80 -7.04
CA PRO A 180 -25.10 12.50 -7.65
C PRO A 180 -23.72 12.47 -8.32
N LEU A 181 -22.93 11.44 -8.03
CA LEU A 181 -21.72 11.13 -8.82
C LEU A 181 -22.16 10.71 -10.25
N PRO A 182 -21.41 11.07 -11.30
CA PRO A 182 -21.74 10.74 -12.68
C PRO A 182 -21.77 9.22 -12.94
#